data_AF-A0A2D9MGH8-F1
#
_entry.id   AF-A0A2D9MGH8-F1
#
_cell.length_a   1.000
_cell.length_b   1.000
_cell.length_c   1.000
_cell.angle_alpha   90.00
_cell.angle_beta   90.00
_cell.angle_gamma   90.00
#
_symmetry.space_group_name_H-M   'P 1'
#
loop_
_entity.id
_entity.type
_entity.pdbx_description
1 polymer ?
#
loop_
_entity_poly.entity_id
_entity_poly.type
_entity_poly.pdbx_seq_one_letter_code
_entity_poly.pdbx_strand_id
1 'polypeptide(L)'
;MKNSLPTLTSIILAGLFGSHLYGQDDFVMPRTEWGAADLGGVWNFSSIIPLERPAFLGDKKTLSNEEITALSSRQEAGFEALNEIGVGGYNTFWIEMGENGDNR
;
A
#
# COMPACT_ATOMS: atom_id res chain seq x y z
N MET A 1 -53.37 8.84 31.78
CA MET A 1 -52.48 8.88 30.60
C MET A 1 -51.07 8.71 31.12
N LYS A 2 -50.47 7.53 30.92
CA LYS A 2 -49.22 7.08 31.54
C LYS A 2 -48.08 7.33 30.55
N ASN A 3 -47.07 8.10 30.97
CA ASN A 3 -45.93 8.51 30.16
C ASN A 3 -45.06 7.31 29.78
N SER A 4 -45.04 6.93 28.49
CA SER A 4 -44.23 5.81 27.98
C SER A 4 -43.06 6.25 27.08
N LEU A 5 -42.55 7.48 27.27
CA LEU A 5 -41.53 8.04 26.38
C LEU A 5 -40.05 7.80 26.75
N PRO A 6 -39.61 7.26 27.92
CA PRO A 6 -38.17 7.13 28.16
C PRO A 6 -37.53 5.87 27.55
N THR A 7 -38.31 4.91 27.05
CA THR A 7 -37.75 3.61 26.62
C THR A 7 -37.12 3.63 25.23
N LEU A 8 -37.55 4.54 24.35
CA LEU A 8 -37.07 4.62 22.96
C LEU A 8 -35.70 5.31 22.82
N THR A 9 -35.36 6.21 23.75
CA THR A 9 -34.08 6.95 23.69
C THR A 9 -32.88 6.08 24.08
N SER A 10 -33.08 5.03 24.89
CA SER A 10 -32.00 4.14 25.33
C SER A 10 -31.50 3.19 24.23
N ILE A 11 -32.33 2.89 23.22
CA ILE A 11 -31.96 1.95 22.14
C ILE A 11 -31.04 2.62 21.10
N ILE A 12 -31.21 3.93 20.87
CA ILE A 12 -30.39 4.66 19.89
C ILE A 12 -28.96 4.90 20.40
N LEU A 13 -28.78 5.05 21.71
CA LEU A 13 -27.44 5.23 22.29
C LEU A 13 -26.61 3.94 22.32
N ALA A 14 -27.25 2.76 22.38
CA ALA A 14 -26.55 1.46 22.35
C ALA A 14 -26.04 1.09 20.94
N GLY A 15 -26.66 1.61 19.87
CA GLY A 15 -26.24 1.35 18.48
C GLY A 15 -25.00 2.14 18.03
N LEU A 16 -24.67 3.25 18.69
CA LEU A 16 -23.55 4.13 18.32
C LEU A 16 -22.18 3.64 18.82
N PHE A 17 -22.13 2.60 19.65
CA PHE A 17 -20.88 2.00 20.14
C PHE A 17 -20.56 0.64 19.49
N GLY A 18 -21.37 0.18 18.52
CA GLY A 18 -21.21 -1.12 17.86
C GLY A 18 -20.20 -1.16 16.70
N SER A 19 -19.27 -0.21 16.63
CA SER A 19 -18.16 -0.23 15.66
C SER A 19 -16.87 -0.51 16.42
N HIS A 20 -15.87 -1.12 15.77
CA HIS A 20 -14.55 -1.53 16.29
C HIS A 20 -14.45 -2.96 16.82
N LEU A 21 -14.77 -3.95 15.99
CA LEU A 21 -14.09 -5.25 16.06
C LEU A 21 -13.82 -5.76 14.63
N TYR A 22 -13.05 -5.00 13.85
CA TYR A 22 -12.26 -5.63 12.79
C TYR A 22 -11.00 -6.15 13.48
N GLY A 23 -10.80 -7.46 13.40
CA GLY A 23 -9.82 -8.21 14.17
C GLY A 23 -8.45 -7.56 14.20
N GLN A 24 -7.98 -7.26 15.41
CA GLN A 24 -6.56 -7.37 15.64
C GLN A 24 -6.30 -8.88 15.68
N ASP A 25 -5.75 -9.42 14.59
CA ASP A 25 -5.06 -10.69 14.72
C ASP A 25 -4.05 -10.53 15.85
N ASP A 26 -4.03 -11.47 16.80
CA ASP A 26 -3.01 -11.56 17.85
C ASP A 26 -1.66 -11.90 17.17
N PHE A 27 -1.12 -10.95 16.42
CA PHE A 27 0.14 -11.11 15.72
C PHE A 27 1.27 -11.15 16.75
N VAL A 28 1.81 -12.35 16.95
CA VAL A 28 3.00 -12.56 17.77
C VAL A 28 4.23 -12.49 16.87
N MET A 29 5.03 -11.43 17.03
CA MET A 29 6.29 -11.26 16.30
C MET A 29 7.25 -12.43 16.58
N PRO A 30 7.64 -13.23 15.56
CA PRO A 30 8.64 -14.28 15.73
C PRO A 30 9.96 -13.69 16.23
N ARG A 31 10.71 -14.48 17.00
CA ARG A 31 11.99 -14.07 17.57
C ARG A 31 13.08 -15.02 17.13
N THR A 32 14.24 -14.44 16.84
CA THR A 32 15.50 -15.17 16.63
C THR A 32 15.95 -15.85 17.92
N GLU A 33 16.90 -16.79 17.84
CA GLU A 33 17.45 -17.49 19.02
C GLU A 33 18.15 -16.55 20.03
N TRP A 34 18.57 -15.35 19.59
CA TRP A 34 19.14 -14.29 20.43
C TRP A 34 18.11 -13.21 20.83
N GLY A 35 16.81 -13.46 20.63
CA GLY A 35 15.71 -12.65 21.15
C GLY A 35 15.35 -11.40 20.34
N ALA A 36 16.02 -11.12 19.22
CA ALA A 36 15.62 -10.04 18.31
C ALA A 36 14.37 -10.41 17.50
N ALA A 37 13.64 -9.42 16.96
CA ALA A 37 12.57 -9.68 16.00
C ALA A 37 13.13 -10.42 14.78
N ASP A 38 12.48 -11.51 14.38
CA ASP A 38 12.85 -12.27 13.20
C ASP A 38 12.11 -11.70 11.99
N LEU A 39 12.88 -11.03 11.12
CA LEU A 39 12.42 -10.46 9.85
C LEU A 39 12.80 -11.37 8.67
N GLY A 40 13.13 -12.63 8.93
CA GLY A 40 13.36 -13.63 7.90
C GLY A 40 12.11 -13.89 7.08
N GLY A 41 12.29 -14.15 5.78
CA GLY A 41 11.18 -14.41 4.87
C GLY A 41 11.59 -14.25 3.41
N VAL A 42 10.61 -14.43 2.52
CA VAL A 42 10.76 -14.09 1.11
C VAL A 42 10.28 -12.65 0.92
N TRP A 43 11.22 -11.76 0.58
CA TRP A 43 10.94 -10.34 0.38
C TRP A 43 10.81 -10.04 -1.11
N ASN A 44 9.80 -9.24 -1.46
CA ASN A 44 9.62 -8.72 -2.81
C ASN A 44 9.74 -7.19 -2.81
N PHE A 45 10.66 -6.65 -3.61
CA PHE A 45 10.85 -5.21 -3.79
C PHE A 45 10.34 -4.69 -5.15
N SER A 46 9.65 -5.53 -5.92
CA SER A 46 9.18 -5.26 -7.28
C SER A 46 7.94 -4.35 -7.35
N SER A 47 7.76 -3.40 -6.42
CA SER A 47 6.59 -2.50 -6.50
C SER A 47 6.88 -1.31 -7.41
N ILE A 48 6.06 -1.14 -8.46
CA ILE A 48 6.02 0.10 -9.23
C ILE A 48 5.24 1.23 -8.51
N ILE A 49 4.51 0.89 -7.43
CA ILE A 49 3.79 1.87 -6.63
C ILE A 49 4.77 2.55 -5.67
N PRO A 50 4.93 3.88 -5.72
CA PRO A 50 5.82 4.60 -4.83
C PRO A 50 5.33 4.54 -3.38
N LEU A 51 6.27 4.64 -2.43
CA LEU A 51 5.96 4.65 -1.00
C LEU A 51 5.07 5.84 -0.62
N GLU A 52 5.29 6.99 -1.25
CA GLU A 52 4.51 8.20 -1.06
C GLU A 52 3.60 8.46 -2.25
N ARG A 53 2.42 9.01 -1.97
CA ARG A 53 1.48 9.43 -3.00
C ARG A 53 2.09 10.58 -3.83
N PRO A 54 2.23 10.44 -5.16
CA PRO A 54 2.68 11.53 -6.00
C PRO A 54 1.76 12.75 -5.87
N ALA A 55 2.34 13.93 -5.68
CA ALA A 55 1.60 15.17 -5.44
C ALA A 55 0.59 15.49 -6.55
N PHE A 56 0.90 15.15 -7.80
CA PHE A 56 0.02 15.38 -8.95
C PHE A 56 -1.26 14.53 -8.93
N LEU A 57 -1.31 13.46 -8.12
CA LEU A 57 -2.52 12.65 -7.96
C LEU A 57 -3.51 13.24 -6.94
N GLY A 58 -3.06 14.11 -6.02
CA GLY A 58 -3.91 14.74 -5.00
C GLY A 58 -4.89 13.75 -4.34
N ASP A 59 -6.17 14.12 -4.29
CA ASP A 59 -7.24 13.32 -3.67
C ASP A 59 -7.84 12.24 -4.59
N LYS A 60 -7.26 11.98 -5.77
CA LYS A 60 -7.76 10.98 -6.71
C LYS A 60 -7.73 9.58 -6.08
N LYS A 61 -8.89 8.91 -6.06
CA LYS A 61 -9.05 7.59 -5.39
C LYS A 61 -8.69 6.41 -6.28
N THR A 62 -8.91 6.53 -7.59
CA THR A 62 -8.74 5.43 -8.55
C THR A 62 -8.09 5.95 -9.82
N LEU A 63 -7.27 5.10 -10.45
CA LEU A 63 -6.71 5.33 -11.78
C LEU A 63 -7.52 4.54 -12.81
N SER A 64 -7.69 5.10 -14.01
CA SER A 64 -8.17 4.32 -15.15
C SER A 64 -7.04 3.44 -15.73
N ASN A 65 -7.40 2.46 -16.56
CA ASN A 65 -6.40 1.61 -17.22
C ASN A 65 -5.46 2.42 -18.13
N GLU A 66 -5.98 3.47 -18.76
CA GLU A 66 -5.19 4.38 -19.60
C GLU A 66 -4.20 5.18 -18.74
N GLU A 67 -4.62 5.63 -17.56
CA GLU A 67 -3.74 6.35 -16.63
C GLU A 67 -2.63 5.45 -16.09
N ILE A 68 -2.95 4.20 -15.75
CA ILE A 68 -1.96 3.21 -15.34
C ILE A 68 -0.94 2.99 -16.45
N THR A 69 -1.41 2.71 -17.67
CA THR A 69 -0.54 2.52 -18.84
C THR A 69 0.37 3.74 -19.07
N ALA A 70 -0.18 4.95 -19.01
CA ALA A 70 0.59 6.18 -19.21
C ALA A 70 1.66 6.40 -18.13
N LEU A 71 1.37 6.06 -16.86
CA LEU A 71 2.33 6.14 -15.77
C LEU A 71 3.46 5.11 -15.95
N SER A 72 3.12 3.87 -16.30
CA SER A 72 4.10 2.81 -16.55
C SER A 72 5.02 3.16 -17.73
N SER A 73 4.47 3.62 -18.86
CA SER A 73 5.28 4.02 -20.02
C SER A 73 6.18 5.22 -19.72
N ARG A 74 5.73 6.18 -18.91
CA ARG A 74 6.59 7.30 -18.49
C ARG A 74 7.76 6.81 -17.64
N GLN A 75 7.50 5.87 -16.74
CA GLN A 75 8.52 5.30 -15.88
C GLN A 75 9.57 4.54 -16.71
N GLU A 76 9.14 3.71 -17.65
CA GLU A 76 10.02 2.99 -18.57
C GLU A 76 10.91 3.93 -19.39
N ALA A 77 10.33 4.97 -20.00
CA ALA A 77 11.09 5.99 -20.72
C ALA A 77 12.10 6.73 -19.83
N GLY A 78 11.77 6.94 -18.55
CA GLY A 78 12.69 7.49 -17.56
C GLY A 78 13.91 6.61 -17.34
N PHE A 79 13.72 5.29 -17.27
CA PHE A 79 14.82 4.34 -17.13
C PHE A 79 15.65 4.20 -18.41
N GLU A 80 15.01 4.17 -19.58
CA GLU A 80 15.73 4.18 -20.86
C GLU A 80 16.64 5.42 -20.96
N ALA A 81 16.17 6.59 -20.53
CA ALA A 81 16.98 7.80 -20.52
C ALA A 81 18.20 7.70 -19.57
N LEU A 82 18.13 6.92 -18.48
CA LEU A 82 19.28 6.69 -17.60
C LEU A 82 20.39 5.88 -18.29
N ASN A 83 20.06 5.07 -19.31
CA ASN A 83 21.05 4.32 -20.08
C ASN A 83 22.01 5.23 -20.83
N GLU A 84 21.62 6.47 -21.11
CA GLU A 84 22.44 7.46 -21.81
C GLU A 84 23.26 8.33 -20.84
N ILE A 85 23.13 8.15 -19.52
CA ILE A 85 23.71 9.04 -18.51
C ILE A 85 24.74 8.29 -17.64
N GLY A 86 26.03 8.45 -17.98
CA GLY A 86 27.15 8.04 -17.14
C GLY A 86 27.13 6.54 -16.78
N VAL A 87 27.40 6.22 -15.52
CA VAL A 87 27.30 4.84 -15.00
C VAL A 87 25.85 4.41 -14.69
N GLY A 88 24.87 5.31 -14.86
CA GLY A 88 23.46 5.08 -14.53
C GLY A 88 22.83 3.96 -15.35
N GLY A 89 23.26 3.78 -16.61
CA GLY A 89 22.79 2.71 -17.49
C GLY A 89 23.18 1.30 -17.08
N TYR A 90 24.19 1.15 -16.22
CA TYR A 90 24.49 -0.16 -15.63
C TYR A 90 23.49 -0.50 -14.51
N ASN A 91 22.94 0.51 -13.82
CA ASN A 91 22.08 0.30 -12.66
C ASN A 91 20.63 -0.04 -13.04
N THR A 92 20.19 0.26 -14.26
CA THR A 92 18.85 -0.08 -14.74
C THR A 92 18.60 -1.59 -14.76
N PHE A 93 19.63 -2.40 -15.00
CA PHE A 93 19.60 -3.86 -14.87
C PHE A 93 19.20 -4.37 -13.47
N TRP A 94 19.58 -3.63 -12.42
CA TRP A 94 19.29 -3.99 -11.03
C TRP A 94 17.93 -3.46 -10.53
N ILE A 95 17.20 -2.72 -11.37
CA ILE A 95 15.87 -2.20 -11.03
C ILE A 95 14.83 -3.20 -11.49
N GLU A 96 14.03 -3.67 -10.54
CA GLU A 96 12.92 -4.58 -10.82
C GLU A 96 11.65 -3.78 -11.18
N MET A 97 11.00 -4.12 -12.29
CA MET A 97 9.86 -3.38 -12.87
C MET A 97 8.48 -3.94 -12.46
N GLY A 98 8.43 -4.75 -11.40
CA GLY A 98 7.19 -5.33 -10.91
C GLY A 98 6.67 -6.50 -11.71
N GLU A 99 5.36 -6.46 -12.02
CA GLU A 99 4.56 -7.61 -12.45
C GLU A 99 5.06 -8.29 -13.74
N ASN A 100 5.98 -7.65 -14.45
CA ASN A 100 6.43 -8.09 -15.78
C ASN A 100 7.69 -8.96 -15.77
N GLY A 101 8.37 -9.15 -14.62
CA GLY A 101 9.54 -10.04 -14.51
C GLY A 101 10.71 -9.65 -15.41
N ASP A 102 10.83 -8.36 -15.74
CA ASP A 102 11.81 -7.83 -16.67
C ASP A 102 13.00 -7.24 -15.91
N ASN A 103 14.02 -8.07 -15.68
CA ASN A 103 15.40 -7.64 -15.47
C ASN A 103 16.04 -7.52 -16.86
N ARG A 104 16.05 -6.32 -17.45
CA ARG A 104 16.65 -6.07 -18.78
C ARG A 104 18.11 -5.65 -18.67
#